data_AF-A0A7K4GVE0-F1
#
_entry.id   AF-A0A7K4GVE0-F1
#
_cell.length_a   1.000
_cell.length_b   1.000
_cell.length_c   1.000
_cell.angle_alpha   90.00
_cell.angle_beta   90.00
_cell.angle_gamma   90.00
#
_symmetry.space_group_name_H-M   'P 1'
#
loop_
_entity.id
_entity.type
_entity.pdbx_description
1 polymer ?
#
loop_
_entity_poly.entity_id
_entity_poly.type
_entity_poly.pdbx_seq_one_letter_code
_entity_poly.pdbx_strand_id
1 'polypeptide(L)' 'MRLEGEETFFGESIDTPEEFIGDLCERVNTVYNTAMDEEDKMQQLAYLIGFITALKGRLNRVCENK' A
#
# COMPACT_ATOMS: atom_id res chain seq x y z
N MET A 1 -16.74 -3.41 9.25
CA MET A 1 -16.14 -3.00 7.97
C MET A 1 -15.65 -4.26 7.31
N ARG A 2 -16.18 -4.62 6.14
CA ARG A 2 -15.75 -5.82 5.41
C ARG A 2 -14.76 -5.41 4.33
N LEU A 3 -13.60 -6.05 4.30
CA LEU A 3 -12.50 -5.78 3.36
C LEU A 3 -12.49 -6.81 2.23
N GLU A 4 -13.67 -7.09 1.64
CA GLU A 4 -13.80 -8.12 0.61
C GLU A 4 -12.89 -7.82 -0.60
N GLY A 5 -11.98 -8.76 -0.91
CA GLY A 5 -11.06 -8.69 -2.04
C GLY A 5 -9.76 -7.92 -1.80
N GLU A 6 -9.44 -7.54 -0.55
CA GLU A 6 -8.10 -7.02 -0.22
C GLU A 6 -7.15 -8.15 0.19
N GLU A 7 -5.90 -8.05 -0.27
CA GLU A 7 -4.84 -9.02 0.01
C GLU A 7 -3.56 -8.31 0.47
N THR A 8 -2.78 -9.00 1.31
CA THR A 8 -1.43 -8.58 1.70
C THR A 8 -0.49 -8.57 0.51
N PHE A 9 0.73 -8.04 0.70
CA PHE A 9 1.74 -8.07 -0.37
C PHE A 9 2.05 -9.50 -0.85
N PHE A 10 1.83 -10.49 0.00
CA PHE A 10 2.07 -11.90 -0.28
C PHE A 10 0.82 -12.66 -0.75
N GLY A 11 -0.30 -11.97 -0.98
CA GLY A 11 -1.54 -12.57 -1.48
C GLY A 11 -2.40 -13.23 -0.39
N GLU A 12 -2.20 -12.88 0.88
CA GLU A 12 -3.04 -13.37 1.97
C GLU A 12 -4.28 -12.49 2.12
N SER A 13 -5.45 -13.08 2.37
CA SER A 13 -6.69 -12.31 2.61
C SER A 13 -6.51 -11.34 3.78
N ILE A 14 -7.02 -10.13 3.62
CA ILE A 14 -7.11 -9.15 4.71
C ILE A 14 -8.57 -9.10 5.16
N ASP A 15 -8.83 -9.53 6.40
CA ASP A 15 -10.18 -9.71 6.90
C ASP A 15 -10.61 -8.59 7.86
N THR A 16 -9.64 -7.84 8.42
CA THR A 16 -9.87 -6.79 9.42
C THR A 16 -9.20 -5.45 9.08
N PRO A 17 -9.80 -4.31 9.49
CA PRO A 17 -9.16 -3.00 9.36
C PRO A 17 -7.77 -2.93 9.99
N GLU A 18 -7.55 -3.63 11.10
CA GLU A 18 -6.27 -3.73 11.78
C GLU A 18 -5.20 -4.40 10.90
N GLU A 19 -5.52 -5.53 10.26
CA GLU A 19 -4.64 -6.20 9.30
C GLU A 19 -4.34 -5.31 8.09
N PHE A 20 -5.34 -4.57 7.61
CA PHE A 20 -5.16 -3.63 6.51
C PHE A 20 -4.17 -2.51 6.90
N ILE A 21 -4.33 -1.91 8.08
CA ILE A 21 -3.41 -0.88 8.56
C ILE A 21 -2.00 -1.46 8.75
N GLY A 22 -1.88 -2.70 9.23
CA GLY A 22 -0.60 -3.42 9.34
C GLY A 22 0.10 -3.56 7.99
N ASP A 23 -0.57 -4.13 7.00
CA ASP A 23 -0.06 -4.30 5.63
C ASP A 23 0.30 -2.95 4.99
N LEU A 24 -0.51 -1.90 5.22
CA LEU A 24 -0.18 -0.56 4.75
C LEU A 24 1.12 -0.02 5.36
N CYS A 25 1.31 -0.16 6.68
CA CYS A 25 2.53 0.28 7.36
C CYS A 25 3.76 -0.45 6.80
N GLU A 26 3.67 -1.76 6.61
CA GLU A 26 4.76 -2.56 6.04
C GLU A 26 5.11 -2.12 4.62
N ARG A 27 4.12 -1.91 3.75
CA ARG A 27 4.37 -1.45 2.38
C ARG A 27 4.97 -0.07 2.31
N VAL A 28 4.50 0.87 3.15
CA VAL A 28 5.11 2.21 3.25
C VAL A 28 6.57 2.10 3.66
N ASN A 29 6.88 1.27 4.66
CA ASN A 29 8.25 1.07 5.12
C ASN A 29 9.14 0.46 4.02
N THR A 30 8.65 -0.58 3.32
CA THR A 30 9.36 -1.18 2.18
C THR A 30 9.65 -0.16 1.09
N VAL A 31 8.64 0.60 0.67
CA VAL A 31 8.79 1.63 -0.36
C VAL A 31 9.75 2.74 0.09
N TYR A 32 9.68 3.17 1.36
CA TYR A 32 10.63 4.13 1.90
C TYR A 32 12.06 3.63 1.81
N ASN A 33 12.33 2.41 2.27
CA ASN A 33 13.68 1.84 2.22
C ASN A 33 14.17 1.69 0.77
N THR A 34 13.35 1.14 -0.13
CA THR A 34 13.69 1.02 -1.55
C THR A 34 13.92 2.37 -2.23
N ALA A 35 13.11 3.38 -1.90
CA ALA A 35 13.27 4.72 -2.45
C ALA A 35 14.54 5.40 -1.92
N MET A 36 14.95 5.16 -0.67
CA MET A 36 16.18 5.72 -0.11
C MET A 36 17.45 5.05 -0.67
N ASP A 37 17.34 3.81 -1.15
CA ASP A 37 18.43 3.09 -1.83
C ASP A 37 18.58 3.49 -3.31
N GLU A 38 17.60 4.20 -3.89
CA GLU A 38 17.62 4.64 -5.29
C GLU A 38 18.41 5.96 -5.44
N GLU A 39 19.50 5.93 -6.22
CA GLU A 39 20.35 7.11 -6.46
C GLU A 39 19.73 8.07 -7.48
N ASP A 40 18.90 7.57 -8.40
CA ASP A 40 18.19 8.38 -9.38
C ASP A 40 16.93 9.01 -8.77
N LYS A 41 16.98 10.32 -8.52
CA LYS A 41 15.86 11.10 -7.96
C LYS A 41 14.58 11.05 -8.79
N MET A 42 14.68 10.94 -10.12
CA MET A 42 13.50 10.83 -11.00
C MET A 42 12.87 9.45 -10.86
N GLN A 43 13.70 8.41 -10.77
CA GLN A 43 13.23 7.04 -10.53
C GLN A 43 12.61 6.90 -9.13
N GLN A 44 13.24 7.48 -8.11
CA GLN A 44 12.71 7.57 -6.75
C GLN A 44 11.32 8.23 -6.73
N LEU A 45 11.19 9.38 -7.40
CA LEU A 45 9.92 10.11 -7.49
C LEU A 45 8.84 9.29 -8.21
N ALA A 46 9.20 8.62 -9.31
CA ALA A 46 8.27 7.76 -10.06
C ALA A 46 7.75 6.61 -9.19
N TYR A 47 8.62 5.96 -8.42
CA TYR A 47 8.24 4.90 -7.48
C TYR A 47 7.27 5.40 -6.40
N LEU A 48 7.59 6.52 -5.76
CA LEU A 48 6.74 7.11 -4.72
C LEU A 48 5.35 7.50 -5.25
N ILE A 49 5.28 8.09 -6.44
CA ILE A 49 4.02 8.47 -7.08
C ILE A 49 3.19 7.22 -7.41
N GLY A 50 3.81 6.18 -7.95
CA GLY A 50 3.14 4.91 -8.27
C GLY A 50 2.55 4.26 -7.01
N PHE A 51 3.33 4.22 -5.93
CA PHE A 51 2.88 3.69 -4.65
C PHE A 51 1.69 4.47 -4.07
N ILE A 52 1.77 5.80 -4.00
CA ILE A 52 0.69 6.64 -3.46
C ILE A 52 -0.60 6.48 -4.30
N THR A 53 -0.46 6.34 -5.62
CA THR A 53 -1.61 6.12 -6.52
C THR A 53 -2.29 4.78 -6.23
N ALA A 54 -1.51 3.71 -6.07
CA ALA A 54 -2.04 2.39 -5.70
C ALA A 54 -2.69 2.40 -4.30
N LEU A 55 -2.04 3.03 -3.33
CA LEU A 55 -2.52 3.19 -1.96
C LEU A 55 -3.89 3.88 -1.91
N LYS A 56 -4.04 5.00 -2.63
CA LYS A 56 -5.30 5.71 -2.75
C LYS A 56 -6.41 4.80 -3.30
N GLY A 57 -6.10 4.00 -4.32
CA GLY A 57 -7.06 3.06 -4.91
C GLY A 57 -7.56 2.01 -3.91
N ARG A 58 -6.65 1.45 -3.09
CA ARG A 58 -7.01 0.52 -2.01
C ARG A 58 -7.87 1.18 -0.95
N LEU A 59 -7.45 2.34 -0.45
CA LEU A 59 -8.20 3.11 0.55
C LEU A 59 -9.62 3.43 0.08
N ASN A 60 -9.79 3.81 -1.19
CA ASN A 60 -11.10 4.09 -1.76
C ASN A 60 -12.00 2.84 -1.75
N ARG A 61 -11.54 1.69 -2.24
CA ARG A 61 -12.34 0.45 -2.22
C ARG A 61 -12.79 0.07 -0.82
N VAL A 62 -11.85 0.17 0.12
CA VAL A 62 -12.06 -0.14 1.52
C VAL A 62 -13.05 0.84 2.18
N CYS A 63 -13.03 2.12 1.80
CA CYS A 63 -13.95 3.14 2.32
C CYS A 63 -15.31 3.19 1.62
N GLU A 64 -15.39 2.80 0.35
CA GLU A 64 -16.63 2.76 -0.45
C GLU A 64 -17.48 1.52 -0.14
N ASN A 65 -16.88 0.45 0.37
CA ASN A 65 -17.58 -0.73 0.93
C ASN A 65 -18.20 -0.47 2.32
N LYS A 66 -18.64 0.77 2.59
CA LYS A 66 -19.30 1.18 3.84
C LYS A 66 -20.83 1.16 3.74
#